data_AF-A0A7W1QVT3-F1
#
_entry.id   AF-A0A7W1QVT3-F1
#
_cell.length_a   1.000
_cell.length_b   1.000
_cell.length_c   1.000
_cell.angle_alpha   90.00
_cell.angle_beta   90.00
_cell.angle_gamma   90.00
#
_symmetry.space_group_name_H-M   'P 1'
#
loop_
_entity.id
_entity.type
_entity.pdbx_description
1 polymer ?
#
loop_
_entity_poly.entity_id
_entity_poly.type
_entity_poly.pdbx_seq_one_letter_code
_entity_poly.pdbx_strand_id
1 'polypeptide(L)'
;MALTKLSSLIRIILGCNKGRRIRVAVVAASMCVGWAVHAQEPARLPRAMVDALLARQILALSPERITARDVREILVRAPAPRIVLLQGSVAAVTMRPFAEFLIAMGFPADRLRRPQDGALSWPSSGSSEELAGTLAWHFEADGMMPLLVGHSQGGMLAIRTLHELAGAFHDSLPVWNPVMDKAESRATIIDPLTGQPRAVVGLQIPFVAALATGKLPRLVLGQWSMLAKLRSIPDTVEEFTGFAFEWDLIAGQFPGAEPYRATGSAHVRNITLPPGYSHIALPRTQHLAAHLRTRRWIDEYVPGTAPAALPDAEEFDSANLLH
;
A
#
# COMPACT_ATOMS: atom_id res chain seq x y z
N MET A 1 -3.27 16.56 -2.67
CA MET A 1 -4.60 16.90 -2.11
C MET A 1 -5.46 15.67 -1.87
N ALA A 2 -5.90 14.89 -2.87
CA ALA A 2 -6.65 13.63 -2.61
C ALA A 2 -5.82 12.56 -1.86
N LEU A 3 -4.49 12.58 -2.00
CA LEU A 3 -3.56 11.67 -1.33
C LEU A 3 -3.66 11.71 0.20
N THR A 4 -3.88 12.89 0.80
CA THR A 4 -3.93 13.06 2.27
C THR A 4 -5.19 12.43 2.86
N LYS A 5 -6.34 12.56 2.19
CA LYS A 5 -7.56 11.85 2.62
C LYS A 5 -7.42 10.35 2.41
N LEU A 6 -6.83 9.94 1.29
CA LEU A 6 -6.62 8.54 0.99
C LEU A 6 -5.65 7.87 1.99
N SER A 7 -4.51 8.50 2.30
CA SER A 7 -3.58 8.01 3.31
C SER A 7 -4.23 8.01 4.70
N SER A 8 -5.02 9.03 5.02
CA SER A 8 -5.83 9.06 6.25
C SER A 8 -6.88 7.97 6.30
N LEU A 9 -7.57 7.69 5.19
CA LEU A 9 -8.56 6.64 5.08
C LEU A 9 -7.93 5.25 5.23
N ILE A 10 -6.78 5.03 4.59
CA ILE A 10 -5.97 3.83 4.77
C ILE A 10 -5.59 3.67 6.25
N ARG A 11 -5.24 4.76 6.95
CA ARG A 11 -4.90 4.72 8.39
C ARG A 11 -6.07 4.26 9.27
N ILE A 12 -7.29 4.72 9.01
CA ILE A 12 -8.50 4.43 9.83
C ILE A 12 -9.02 3.04 9.59
N ILE A 13 -9.08 2.64 8.32
CA ILE A 13 -9.53 1.29 7.94
C ILE A 13 -8.57 0.23 8.50
N LEU A 14 -7.37 0.66 8.86
CA LEU A 14 -6.34 -0.20 9.36
C LEU A 14 -5.91 0.07 10.81
N GLY A 15 -6.43 1.00 11.65
CA GLY A 15 -5.82 1.23 13.00
C GLY A 15 -6.61 1.92 14.16
N CYS A 16 -6.79 1.27 15.36
CA CYS A 16 -7.40 1.64 16.71
C CYS A 16 -8.56 0.85 17.47
N ASN A 17 -8.44 0.74 18.83
CA ASN A 17 -8.80 -0.33 19.84
C ASN A 17 -10.27 -0.40 20.43
N LYS A 18 -10.94 -1.55 20.71
CA LYS A 18 -10.88 -2.41 21.95
C LYS A 18 -11.55 -3.81 21.83
N GLY A 19 -10.77 -4.87 22.08
CA GLY A 19 -11.03 -6.08 22.91
C GLY A 19 -12.18 -7.08 22.67
N ARG A 20 -11.84 -8.33 22.25
CA ARG A 20 -12.25 -9.62 22.91
C ARG A 20 -11.54 -10.84 22.28
N ARG A 21 -11.30 -11.88 23.09
CA ARG A 21 -10.47 -13.08 22.83
C ARG A 21 -11.28 -14.24 22.23
N ILE A 22 -10.80 -14.89 21.17
CA ILE A 22 -11.17 -16.28 20.78
C ILE A 22 -9.95 -17.00 20.14
N ARG A 23 -9.81 -18.30 20.40
CA ARG A 23 -8.74 -19.22 19.96
C ARG A 23 -8.98 -19.73 18.53
N VAL A 24 -7.92 -19.86 17.71
CA VAL A 24 -7.98 -20.50 16.38
C VAL A 24 -6.83 -21.50 16.21
N ALA A 25 -7.16 -22.67 15.66
CA ALA A 25 -6.24 -23.70 15.19
C ALA A 25 -5.97 -23.56 13.68
N VAL A 26 -4.75 -23.87 13.24
CA VAL A 26 -4.27 -23.71 11.86
C VAL A 26 -4.14 -25.07 11.15
N VAL A 27 -4.57 -25.13 9.90
CA VAL A 27 -4.23 -26.20 8.94
C VAL A 27 -3.75 -25.54 7.64
N ALA A 28 -2.65 -26.04 7.08
CA ALA A 28 -2.02 -25.55 5.84
C ALA A 28 -2.04 -26.62 4.75
N ALA A 29 -2.25 -26.22 3.49
CA ALA A 29 -1.88 -26.99 2.31
C ALA A 29 -1.66 -26.07 1.10
N SER A 30 -0.55 -26.32 0.40
CA SER A 30 -0.07 -25.64 -0.81
C SER A 30 -0.55 -26.33 -2.08
N MET A 31 -0.61 -25.60 -3.22
CA MET A 31 -0.13 -26.09 -4.52
C MET A 31 -0.11 -24.98 -5.60
N CYS A 32 0.96 -24.98 -6.39
CA CYS A 32 1.25 -24.08 -7.51
C CYS A 32 0.88 -24.75 -8.84
N VAL A 33 0.40 -24.00 -9.83
CA VAL A 33 0.69 -24.23 -11.26
C VAL A 33 0.63 -22.88 -12.00
N GLY A 34 1.68 -22.55 -12.75
CA GLY A 34 1.78 -21.35 -13.59
C GLY A 34 1.53 -21.65 -15.06
N TRP A 35 1.13 -20.62 -15.82
CA TRP A 35 1.10 -20.62 -17.28
C TRP A 35 1.57 -19.25 -17.78
N ALA A 36 2.49 -19.27 -18.76
CA ALA A 36 3.03 -18.11 -19.43
C ALA A 36 2.21 -17.80 -20.70
N VAL A 37 1.97 -16.51 -20.98
CA VAL A 37 1.46 -16.06 -22.29
C VAL A 37 2.24 -14.83 -22.75
N HIS A 38 2.52 -14.85 -24.05
CA HIS A 38 3.42 -14.02 -24.83
C HIS A 38 2.98 -12.55 -24.92
N ALA A 39 3.97 -11.66 -24.88
CA ALA A 39 3.83 -10.20 -24.85
C ALA A 39 3.51 -9.59 -26.22
N GLN A 40 2.78 -8.47 -26.19
CA GLN A 40 2.63 -7.53 -27.29
C GLN A 40 2.83 -6.14 -26.70
N GLU A 41 3.87 -5.41 -27.13
CA GLU A 41 4.21 -4.07 -26.62
C GLU A 41 3.06 -3.07 -26.87
N PRO A 42 2.46 -2.47 -25.83
CA PRO A 42 1.56 -1.35 -26.03
C PRO A 42 2.34 -0.03 -26.02
N ALA A 43 2.01 0.80 -27.00
CA ALA A 43 2.48 2.16 -27.16
C ALA A 43 2.40 2.97 -25.86
N ARG A 44 3.41 3.82 -25.60
CA ARG A 44 3.41 4.82 -24.53
C ARG A 44 2.12 5.63 -24.60
N LEU A 45 1.27 5.50 -23.57
CA LEU A 45 0.03 6.27 -23.48
C LEU A 45 0.39 7.77 -23.43
N PRO A 46 -0.28 8.63 -24.22
CA PRO A 46 -0.04 10.07 -24.18
C PRO A 46 -0.27 10.60 -22.76
N ARG A 47 0.62 11.49 -22.31
CA ARG A 47 0.48 12.25 -21.07
C ARG A 47 -0.91 12.89 -21.05
N ALA A 48 -1.82 12.37 -20.23
CA ALA A 48 -3.17 12.91 -20.10
C ALA A 48 -3.05 14.31 -19.49
N MET A 49 -3.03 15.33 -20.33
CA MET A 49 -3.05 16.72 -19.90
C MET A 49 -4.42 16.96 -19.26
N VAL A 50 -4.42 17.22 -17.95
CA VAL A 50 -5.64 17.58 -17.23
C VAL A 50 -6.13 18.90 -17.79
N ASP A 51 -7.35 18.93 -18.33
CA ASP A 51 -7.96 20.17 -18.82
C ASP A 51 -7.99 21.24 -17.72
N ALA A 52 -7.80 22.51 -18.08
CA ALA A 52 -7.66 23.62 -17.16
C ALA A 52 -8.88 23.77 -16.23
N LEU A 53 -10.08 23.48 -16.74
CA LEU A 53 -11.30 23.48 -15.93
C LEU A 53 -11.27 22.39 -14.86
N LEU A 54 -10.90 21.16 -15.22
CA LEU A 54 -10.77 20.05 -14.29
C LEU A 54 -9.68 20.32 -13.25
N ALA A 55 -8.54 20.87 -13.65
CA ALA A 55 -7.47 21.25 -12.74
C ALA A 55 -7.96 22.27 -11.69
N ARG A 56 -8.69 23.30 -12.11
CA ARG A 56 -9.29 24.28 -11.20
C ARG A 56 -10.30 23.65 -10.24
N GLN A 57 -11.12 22.72 -10.73
CA GLN A 57 -12.07 21.98 -9.88
C GLN A 57 -11.36 21.14 -8.83
N ILE A 58 -10.28 20.43 -9.19
CA ILE A 58 -9.48 19.64 -8.26
C ILE A 58 -8.84 20.53 -7.18
N LEU A 59 -8.25 21.66 -7.58
CA LEU A 59 -7.60 22.60 -6.66
C LEU A 59 -8.58 23.29 -5.70
N ALA A 60 -9.87 23.35 -6.05
CA ALA A 60 -10.92 23.91 -5.19
C ALA A 60 -11.42 22.93 -4.12
N LEU A 61 -11.08 21.64 -4.22
CA LEU A 61 -11.49 20.64 -3.22
C LEU A 61 -10.76 20.85 -1.89
N SER A 62 -11.40 20.52 -0.76
CA SER A 62 -10.70 20.39 0.52
C SER A 62 -10.26 18.93 0.73
N PRO A 63 -8.95 18.64 0.84
CA PRO A 63 -8.44 17.30 1.11
C PRO A 63 -9.11 16.63 2.30
N GLU A 64 -9.37 17.38 3.36
CA GLU A 64 -9.91 16.87 4.61
C GLU A 64 -11.41 16.55 4.49
N ARG A 65 -12.09 17.09 3.47
CA ARG A 65 -13.55 17.06 3.31
C ARG A 65 -14.02 16.64 1.91
N ILE A 66 -13.29 15.75 1.25
CA ILE A 66 -13.73 15.17 -0.04
C ILE A 66 -15.02 14.38 0.16
N THR A 67 -16.08 14.76 -0.55
CA THR A 67 -17.38 14.09 -0.50
C THR A 67 -17.48 12.97 -1.55
N ALA A 68 -18.45 12.07 -1.39
CA ALA A 68 -18.75 11.08 -2.42
C ALA A 68 -19.16 11.70 -3.77
N ARG A 69 -19.71 12.93 -3.73
CA ARG A 69 -20.01 13.71 -4.94
C ARG A 69 -18.73 14.17 -5.63
N ASP A 70 -17.78 14.72 -4.88
CA ASP A 70 -16.48 15.16 -5.42
C ASP A 70 -15.74 14.00 -6.09
N VAL A 71 -15.82 12.80 -5.51
CA VAL A 71 -15.25 11.59 -6.13
C VAL A 71 -15.92 11.29 -7.48
N ARG A 72 -17.25 11.21 -7.51
CA ARG A 72 -18.00 10.81 -8.71
C ARG A 72 -18.00 11.86 -9.82
N GLU A 73 -17.95 13.14 -9.49
CA GLU A 73 -18.08 14.23 -10.48
C GLU A 73 -16.71 14.81 -10.87
N ILE A 74 -15.73 14.84 -9.97
CA ILE A 74 -14.45 15.51 -10.19
C ILE A 74 -13.31 14.50 -10.25
N LEU A 75 -13.07 13.76 -9.17
CA LEU A 75 -11.87 12.93 -9.06
C LEU A 75 -11.86 11.71 -10.00
N VAL A 76 -13.03 11.19 -10.40
CA VAL A 76 -13.10 10.11 -11.40
C VAL A 76 -12.47 10.48 -12.75
N ARG A 77 -12.41 11.79 -13.05
CA ARG A 77 -11.80 12.32 -14.28
C ARG A 77 -10.33 12.72 -14.07
N ALA A 78 -9.88 12.76 -12.82
CA ALA A 78 -8.52 13.14 -12.46
C ALA A 78 -7.56 11.95 -12.64
N PRO A 79 -6.29 12.20 -12.99
CA PRO A 79 -5.25 11.20 -12.84
C PRO A 79 -5.15 10.76 -11.37
N ALA A 80 -4.91 9.47 -11.15
CA ALA A 80 -4.71 8.90 -9.82
C ALA A 80 -3.39 8.12 -9.79
N PRO A 81 -2.66 8.15 -8.65
CA PRO A 81 -1.46 7.36 -8.47
C PRO A 81 -1.80 5.88 -8.55
N ARG A 82 -0.82 5.04 -8.86
CA ARG A 82 -0.98 3.59 -8.64
C ARG A 82 -0.87 3.28 -7.16
N ILE A 83 -1.59 2.26 -6.71
CA ILE A 83 -1.40 1.67 -5.38
C ILE A 83 -1.01 0.22 -5.56
N VAL A 84 0.22 -0.11 -5.19
CA VAL A 84 0.74 -1.47 -5.24
C VAL A 84 0.40 -2.14 -3.92
N LEU A 85 -0.45 -3.16 -4.01
CA LEU A 85 -0.95 -3.92 -2.87
C LEU A 85 -0.24 -5.26 -2.77
N LEU A 86 0.70 -5.40 -1.83
CA LEU A 86 1.56 -6.58 -1.69
C LEU A 86 0.98 -7.56 -0.64
N GLN A 87 0.78 -8.81 -1.04
CA GLN A 87 0.10 -9.82 -0.21
C GLN A 87 0.98 -10.47 0.86
N GLY A 88 0.39 -11.35 1.68
CA GLY A 88 1.14 -12.16 2.64
C GLY A 88 1.85 -13.36 2.00
N SER A 89 2.66 -14.07 2.79
CA SER A 89 3.37 -15.29 2.34
C SER A 89 2.45 -16.48 2.09
N VAL A 90 1.24 -16.47 2.65
CA VAL A 90 0.24 -17.52 2.47
C VAL A 90 -0.71 -17.11 1.34
N ALA A 91 -0.85 -17.95 0.31
CA ALA A 91 -1.64 -17.65 -0.90
C ALA A 91 -3.10 -17.25 -0.62
N ALA A 92 -3.68 -17.68 0.50
CA ALA A 92 -5.03 -17.31 0.93
C ALA A 92 -5.13 -15.86 1.45
N VAL A 93 -4.03 -15.25 1.89
CA VAL A 93 -4.01 -13.90 2.48
C VAL A 93 -3.63 -12.88 1.41
N THR A 94 -4.65 -12.47 0.65
CA THR A 94 -4.51 -11.53 -0.47
C THR A 94 -4.91 -10.11 -0.07
N MET A 95 -4.39 -9.11 -0.80
CA MET A 95 -4.84 -7.71 -0.65
C MET A 95 -6.05 -7.37 -1.53
N ARG A 96 -6.62 -8.35 -2.24
CA ARG A 96 -7.77 -8.15 -3.14
C ARG A 96 -8.98 -7.51 -2.43
N PRO A 97 -9.40 -7.93 -1.22
CA PRO A 97 -10.56 -7.32 -0.57
C PRO A 97 -10.37 -5.82 -0.32
N PHE A 98 -9.12 -5.38 -0.08
CA PHE A 98 -8.79 -3.97 0.07
C PHE A 98 -8.79 -3.21 -1.25
N ALA A 99 -8.32 -3.84 -2.31
CA ALA A 99 -8.44 -3.27 -3.65
C ALA A 99 -9.91 -3.07 -4.04
N GLU A 100 -10.76 -4.07 -3.81
CA GLU A 100 -12.20 -4.02 -4.10
C GLU A 100 -12.91 -2.96 -3.25
N PHE A 101 -12.52 -2.83 -1.98
CA PHE A 101 -12.96 -1.72 -1.14
C PHE A 101 -12.60 -0.36 -1.76
N LEU A 102 -11.35 -0.15 -2.18
CA LEU A 102 -10.92 1.11 -2.80
C LEU A 102 -11.71 1.40 -4.09
N ILE A 103 -11.95 0.37 -4.92
CA ILE A 103 -12.78 0.49 -6.13
C ILE A 103 -14.20 0.90 -5.77
N ALA A 104 -14.81 0.27 -4.76
CA ALA A 104 -16.15 0.62 -4.29
C ALA A 104 -16.23 2.03 -3.67
N MET A 105 -15.10 2.55 -3.18
CA MET A 105 -14.97 3.95 -2.77
C MET A 105 -14.76 4.93 -3.93
N GLY A 106 -14.61 4.43 -5.16
CA GLY A 106 -14.46 5.22 -6.39
C GLY A 106 -13.02 5.36 -6.89
N PHE A 107 -12.07 4.59 -6.34
CA PHE A 107 -10.71 4.56 -6.85
C PHE A 107 -10.63 3.79 -8.19
N PRO A 108 -9.89 4.29 -9.19
CA PRO A 108 -9.82 3.65 -10.50
C PRO A 108 -9.16 2.27 -10.44
N ALA A 109 -9.86 1.24 -10.92
CA ALA A 109 -9.43 -0.15 -10.82
C ALA A 109 -8.13 -0.45 -11.59
N ASP A 110 -7.92 0.20 -12.75
CA ASP A 110 -6.71 0.09 -13.56
C ASP A 110 -5.44 0.60 -12.84
N ARG A 111 -5.62 1.46 -11.82
CA ARG A 111 -4.53 1.95 -10.96
C ARG A 111 -4.20 1.01 -9.79
N LEU A 112 -4.97 -0.06 -9.60
CA LEU A 112 -4.71 -1.12 -8.62
C LEU A 112 -4.26 -2.42 -9.26
N ARG A 113 -4.69 -2.66 -10.51
CA ARG A 113 -4.39 -3.89 -11.24
C ARG A 113 -2.91 -3.95 -11.62
N ARG A 114 -2.36 -5.14 -11.41
CA ARG A 114 -1.04 -5.50 -11.90
C ARG A 114 -1.04 -5.54 -13.45
N PRO A 115 -0.07 -4.92 -14.13
CA PRO A 115 -0.04 -4.87 -15.59
C PRO A 115 0.04 -6.25 -16.27
N GLN A 116 0.74 -7.21 -15.67
CA GLN A 116 1.01 -8.53 -16.27
C GLN A 116 -0.25 -9.39 -16.44
N ASP A 117 -1.15 -9.39 -15.46
CA ASP A 117 -2.29 -10.33 -15.40
C ASP A 117 -3.60 -9.71 -14.89
N GLY A 118 -3.61 -8.40 -14.59
CA GLY A 118 -4.77 -7.70 -14.08
C GLY A 118 -5.14 -8.05 -12.64
N ALA A 119 -4.27 -8.75 -11.89
CA ALA A 119 -4.53 -9.11 -10.50
C ALA A 119 -4.56 -7.87 -9.58
N LEU A 120 -5.43 -7.89 -8.58
CA LEU A 120 -5.59 -6.81 -7.58
C LEU A 120 -4.67 -6.96 -6.35
N SER A 121 -3.72 -7.90 -6.42
CA SER A 121 -2.85 -8.26 -5.31
C SER A 121 -1.54 -8.78 -5.88
N TRP A 122 -0.43 -8.18 -5.45
CA TRP A 122 0.91 -8.49 -5.92
C TRP A 122 1.57 -9.54 -5.03
N PRO A 123 2.36 -10.46 -5.60
CA PRO A 123 3.05 -11.48 -4.83
C PRO A 123 4.11 -10.87 -3.91
N SER A 124 4.32 -11.51 -2.76
CA SER A 124 5.31 -11.08 -1.76
C SER A 124 6.69 -11.73 -1.93
N SER A 125 6.83 -12.64 -2.88
CA SER A 125 8.07 -13.36 -3.19
C SER A 125 8.91 -12.68 -4.26
N GLY A 126 8.47 -11.53 -4.79
CA GLY A 126 9.17 -10.78 -5.83
C GLY A 126 10.47 -10.11 -5.34
N SER A 127 11.23 -9.56 -6.29
CA SER A 127 12.45 -8.81 -6.00
C SER A 127 12.15 -7.37 -5.58
N SER A 128 12.84 -6.87 -4.55
CA SER A 128 12.75 -5.47 -4.13
C SER A 128 13.39 -4.51 -5.13
N GLU A 129 14.45 -4.96 -5.81
CA GLU A 129 15.09 -4.23 -6.91
C GLU A 129 14.12 -4.07 -8.08
N GLU A 130 13.46 -5.16 -8.48
CA GLU A 130 12.42 -5.16 -9.51
C GLU A 130 11.26 -4.23 -9.15
N LEU A 131 10.80 -4.31 -7.89
CA LEU A 131 9.73 -3.43 -7.43
C LEU A 131 10.18 -1.96 -7.44
N ALA A 132 11.40 -1.64 -7.00
CA ALA A 132 11.94 -0.27 -7.08
C ALA A 132 11.99 0.24 -8.52
N GLY A 133 12.50 -0.57 -9.45
CA GLY A 133 12.53 -0.26 -10.88
C GLY A 133 11.13 -0.08 -11.49
N THR A 134 10.16 -0.88 -11.04
CA THR A 134 8.76 -0.81 -11.48
C THR A 134 8.09 0.47 -11.00
N LEU A 135 8.37 0.90 -9.76
CA LEU A 135 7.85 2.17 -9.23
C LEU A 135 8.40 3.36 -10.01
N ALA A 136 9.69 3.32 -10.36
CA ALA A 136 10.32 4.35 -11.18
C ALA A 136 9.69 4.41 -12.59
N TRP A 137 9.48 3.25 -13.22
CA TRP A 137 8.83 3.16 -14.53
C TRP A 137 7.42 3.76 -14.49
N HIS A 138 6.63 3.42 -13.48
CA HIS A 138 5.29 3.98 -13.30
C HIS A 138 5.33 5.48 -13.03
N PHE A 139 6.26 5.97 -12.22
CA PHE A 139 6.39 7.41 -12.00
C PHE A 139 6.68 8.14 -13.31
N GLU A 140 7.66 7.68 -14.09
CA GLU A 140 7.99 8.25 -15.40
C GLU A 140 6.81 8.23 -16.38
N ALA A 141 6.11 7.09 -16.46
CA ALA A 141 5.01 6.90 -17.42
C ALA A 141 3.72 7.63 -17.02
N ASP A 142 3.36 7.58 -15.74
CA ASP A 142 2.07 8.06 -15.23
C ASP A 142 2.13 9.50 -14.70
N GLY A 143 3.33 10.04 -14.44
CA GLY A 143 3.51 11.37 -13.87
C GLY A 143 3.19 11.47 -12.38
N MET A 144 2.92 10.34 -11.71
CA MET A 144 2.58 10.27 -10.28
C MET A 144 3.32 9.12 -9.62
N MET A 145 3.98 9.40 -8.50
CA MET A 145 4.68 8.37 -7.73
C MET A 145 3.66 7.38 -7.13
N PRO A 146 3.85 6.06 -7.29
CA PRO A 146 2.93 5.08 -6.71
C PRO A 146 2.97 5.05 -5.18
N LEU A 147 1.92 4.49 -4.56
CA LEU A 147 1.85 4.19 -3.13
C LEU A 147 2.09 2.69 -2.90
N LEU A 148 2.63 2.32 -1.74
CA LEU A 148 2.81 0.92 -1.35
C LEU A 148 2.00 0.56 -0.11
N VAL A 149 1.29 -0.56 -0.15
CA VAL A 149 0.66 -1.16 1.04
C VAL A 149 0.99 -2.64 1.03
N GLY A 150 1.70 -3.12 2.05
CA GLY A 150 2.12 -4.51 2.13
C GLY A 150 1.67 -5.20 3.41
N HIS A 151 1.18 -6.43 3.28
CA HIS A 151 0.80 -7.28 4.40
C HIS A 151 1.85 -8.37 4.67
N SER A 152 2.28 -8.54 5.91
CA SER A 152 3.20 -9.58 6.35
C SER A 152 4.49 -9.64 5.52
N GLN A 153 4.66 -10.62 4.62
CA GLN A 153 5.79 -10.66 3.70
C GLN A 153 5.76 -9.55 2.65
N GLY A 154 4.59 -9.13 2.18
CA GLY A 154 4.47 -7.95 1.33
C GLY A 154 4.90 -6.67 2.02
N GLY A 155 4.64 -6.53 3.33
CA GLY A 155 5.12 -5.37 4.09
C GLY A 155 6.64 -5.37 4.25
N MET A 156 7.27 -6.55 4.36
CA MET A 156 8.73 -6.65 4.27
C MET A 156 9.24 -6.24 2.90
N LEU A 157 8.62 -6.70 1.81
CA LEU A 157 9.02 -6.33 0.45
C LEU A 157 8.93 -4.81 0.23
N ALA A 158 7.88 -4.17 0.75
CA ALA A 158 7.76 -2.71 0.75
C ALA A 158 8.93 -2.03 1.48
N ILE A 159 9.24 -2.45 2.70
CA ILE A 159 10.35 -1.88 3.49
C ILE A 159 11.69 -2.13 2.81
N ARG A 160 11.92 -3.33 2.27
CA ARG A 160 13.15 -3.67 1.55
C ARG A 160 13.31 -2.78 0.31
N THR A 161 12.22 -2.51 -0.41
CA THR A 161 12.20 -1.59 -1.56
C THR A 161 12.61 -0.17 -1.16
N LEU A 162 12.16 0.31 0.01
CA LEU A 162 12.63 1.61 0.53
C LEU A 162 14.16 1.62 0.75
N HIS A 163 14.72 0.52 1.25
CA HIS A 163 16.17 0.37 1.41
C HIS A 163 16.91 0.23 0.08
N GLU A 164 16.34 -0.41 -0.95
CA GLU A 164 16.88 -0.40 -2.32
C GLU A 164 16.98 1.03 -2.84
N LEU A 165 15.88 1.79 -2.77
CA LEU A 165 15.84 3.18 -3.20
C LEU A 165 16.84 4.05 -2.42
N ALA A 166 17.19 3.67 -1.18
CA ALA A 166 18.16 4.37 -0.35
C ALA A 166 19.62 4.00 -0.68
N GLY A 167 19.85 3.12 -1.65
CA GLY A 167 21.17 2.62 -2.00
C GLY A 167 21.73 1.63 -0.98
N ALA A 168 20.91 1.08 -0.08
CA ALA A 168 21.40 0.25 1.02
C ALA A 168 21.82 -1.17 0.59
N PHE A 169 21.45 -1.59 -0.62
CA PHE A 169 21.81 -2.89 -1.20
C PHE A 169 22.51 -2.76 -2.55
N HIS A 170 22.11 -1.79 -3.36
CA HIS A 170 22.68 -1.53 -4.68
C HIS A 170 22.85 -0.04 -4.92
N ASP A 171 23.99 0.38 -5.46
CA ASP A 171 24.27 1.79 -5.81
C ASP A 171 23.56 2.23 -7.09
N SER A 172 23.02 1.27 -7.86
CA SER A 172 22.29 1.49 -9.11
C SER A 172 21.20 0.43 -9.23
N LEU A 173 20.02 0.84 -9.67
CA LEU A 173 18.86 -0.03 -9.85
C LEU A 173 18.36 0.13 -11.30
N PRO A 174 18.14 -0.97 -12.04
CA PRO A 174 17.56 -0.88 -13.37
C PRO A 174 16.11 -0.37 -13.29
N VAL A 175 15.71 0.37 -14.31
CA VAL A 175 14.28 0.61 -14.54
C VAL A 175 13.65 -0.72 -14.96
N TRP A 176 12.53 -1.10 -14.34
CA TRP A 176 11.85 -2.35 -14.67
C TRP A 176 10.54 -2.05 -15.39
N ASN A 177 10.36 -2.63 -16.57
CA ASN A 177 9.13 -2.51 -17.33
C ASN A 177 8.13 -3.58 -16.87
N PRO A 178 7.06 -3.21 -16.15
CA PRO A 178 6.11 -4.19 -15.62
C PRO A 178 5.16 -4.74 -16.68
N VAL A 179 5.11 -4.17 -17.89
CA VAL A 179 4.29 -4.72 -18.98
C VAL A 179 5.03 -5.87 -19.65
N MET A 180 6.33 -5.72 -19.86
CA MET A 180 7.19 -6.75 -20.45
C MET A 180 7.79 -7.71 -19.44
N ASP A 181 7.63 -7.40 -18.15
CA ASP A 181 8.23 -8.12 -17.03
C ASP A 181 9.76 -8.27 -17.16
N LYS A 182 10.42 -7.14 -17.46
CA LYS A 182 11.87 -7.14 -17.77
C LYS A 182 12.56 -5.86 -17.35
N ALA A 183 13.79 -6.00 -16.86
CA ALA A 183 14.71 -4.88 -16.69
C ALA A 183 15.05 -4.21 -18.03
N GLU A 184 14.93 -2.88 -18.07
CA GLU A 184 15.41 -2.05 -19.16
C GLU A 184 16.91 -1.79 -19.00
N SER A 185 17.62 -1.54 -20.10
CA SER A 185 19.07 -1.27 -20.10
C SER A 185 19.40 0.16 -19.67
N ARG A 186 18.81 0.62 -18.58
CA ARG A 186 19.00 1.96 -17.98
C ARG A 186 18.68 1.93 -16.49
N ALA A 187 19.32 2.82 -15.74
CA ALA A 187 19.09 3.02 -14.31
C ALA A 187 18.55 4.43 -13.96
N THR A 188 18.15 5.17 -15.00
CA THR A 188 17.61 6.52 -14.90
C THR A 188 16.26 6.62 -15.58
N ILE A 189 15.40 7.45 -15.02
CA ILE A 189 14.14 7.89 -15.60
C ILE A 189 14.23 9.37 -15.98
N ILE A 190 13.33 9.82 -16.85
CA ILE A 190 13.02 11.23 -17.03
C ILE A 190 11.97 11.60 -15.99
N ASP A 191 12.36 12.45 -15.04
CA ASP A 191 11.43 12.93 -14.02
C ASP A 191 10.28 13.68 -14.72
N PRO A 192 9.03 13.22 -14.59
CA PRO A 192 7.91 13.78 -15.34
C PRO A 192 7.58 15.21 -14.91
N LEU A 193 8.00 15.64 -13.71
CA LEU A 193 7.73 16.97 -13.17
C LEU A 193 8.75 18.00 -13.66
N THR A 194 10.02 17.60 -13.79
CA THR A 194 11.11 18.51 -14.14
C THR A 194 11.63 18.34 -15.56
N GLY A 195 11.34 17.22 -16.20
CA GLY A 195 11.89 16.81 -17.50
C GLY A 195 13.37 16.40 -17.45
N GLN A 196 13.97 16.33 -16.25
CA GLN A 196 15.39 16.03 -16.09
C GLN A 196 15.64 14.54 -15.84
N PRO A 197 16.78 13.99 -16.28
CA PRO A 197 17.20 12.64 -15.89
C PRO A 197 17.38 12.52 -14.38
N ARG A 198 16.87 11.43 -13.80
CA ARG A 198 17.00 11.11 -12.37
C ARG A 198 17.26 9.62 -12.20
N ALA A 199 18.15 9.24 -11.29
CA ALA A 199 18.39 7.83 -10.96
C ALA A 199 17.16 7.20 -10.27
N VAL A 200 17.01 5.88 -10.40
CA VAL A 200 16.02 5.11 -9.62
C VAL A 200 16.36 5.16 -8.13
N VAL A 201 17.64 5.01 -7.79
CA VAL A 201 18.14 5.27 -6.43
C VAL A 201 17.93 6.76 -6.10
N GLY A 202 17.43 7.03 -4.91
CA GLY A 202 17.09 8.37 -4.44
C GLY A 202 15.68 8.85 -4.85
N LEU A 203 14.86 8.00 -5.47
CA LEU A 203 13.43 8.27 -5.57
C LEU A 203 12.78 8.17 -4.19
N GLN A 204 11.80 9.03 -3.95
CA GLN A 204 11.05 9.12 -2.70
C GLN A 204 9.59 8.75 -2.95
N ILE A 205 9.07 7.80 -2.17
CA ILE A 205 7.68 7.35 -2.21
C ILE A 205 6.85 8.21 -1.25
N PRO A 206 5.69 8.76 -1.65
CA PRO A 206 4.93 9.64 -0.77
C PRO A 206 4.28 8.89 0.40
N PHE A 207 3.89 7.63 0.23
CA PHE A 207 3.28 6.85 1.31
C PHE A 207 3.56 5.35 1.21
N VAL A 208 3.97 4.76 2.34
CA VAL A 208 4.09 3.31 2.52
C VAL A 208 3.38 2.84 3.78
N ALA A 209 2.63 1.74 3.69
CA ALA A 209 2.08 1.04 4.85
C ALA A 209 2.56 -0.41 4.92
N ALA A 210 2.92 -0.86 6.13
CA ALA A 210 3.27 -2.25 6.41
C ALA A 210 2.36 -2.81 7.50
N LEU A 211 1.56 -3.82 7.16
CA LEU A 211 0.65 -4.51 8.07
C LEU A 211 1.27 -5.81 8.54
N ALA A 212 1.08 -6.18 9.80
CA ALA A 212 1.40 -7.52 10.32
C ALA A 212 2.85 -7.97 10.02
N THR A 213 3.79 -7.02 9.96
CA THR A 213 5.13 -7.26 9.45
C THR A 213 6.15 -7.33 10.59
N GLY A 214 6.83 -8.47 10.72
CA GLY A 214 7.80 -8.69 11.80
C GLY A 214 8.97 -9.59 11.44
N LYS A 215 9.82 -9.84 12.46
CA LYS A 215 11.18 -10.40 12.32
C LYS A 215 11.20 -11.93 12.28
N LEU A 216 10.23 -12.63 12.88
CA LEU A 216 10.31 -14.10 13.03
C LEU A 216 10.32 -14.84 11.69
N PRO A 217 9.47 -14.51 10.69
CA PRO A 217 9.58 -15.12 9.37
C PRO A 217 10.94 -14.89 8.72
N ARG A 218 11.67 -13.82 9.08
CA ARG A 218 12.97 -13.47 8.49
C ARG A 218 14.10 -14.33 9.03
N LEU A 219 14.05 -14.66 10.33
CA LEU A 219 14.95 -15.64 10.93
C LEU A 219 14.78 -17.01 10.24
N VAL A 220 13.54 -17.45 10.06
CA VAL A 220 13.21 -18.76 9.49
C VAL A 220 13.53 -18.83 7.99
N LEU A 221 13.34 -17.73 7.25
CA LEU A 221 13.59 -17.66 5.81
C LEU A 221 15.01 -17.19 5.44
N GLY A 222 15.93 -17.07 6.40
CA GLY A 222 17.32 -16.70 6.15
C GLY A 222 17.53 -15.27 5.64
N GLN A 223 16.59 -14.36 5.89
CA GLN A 223 16.62 -12.96 5.42
C GLN A 223 17.36 -12.06 6.41
N TRP A 224 18.60 -12.43 6.74
CA TRP A 224 19.41 -11.82 7.81
C TRP A 224 19.68 -10.34 7.60
N SER A 225 19.90 -9.91 6.35
CA SER A 225 20.16 -8.51 6.00
C SER A 225 19.02 -7.55 6.39
N MET A 226 17.78 -8.08 6.50
CA MET A 226 16.62 -7.30 6.91
C MET A 226 16.39 -7.28 8.42
N LEU A 227 17.00 -8.15 9.22
CA LEU A 227 16.73 -8.20 10.67
C LEU A 227 17.05 -6.88 11.38
N ALA A 228 18.18 -6.25 11.01
CA ALA A 228 18.60 -4.96 11.54
C ALA A 228 17.90 -3.77 10.87
N LYS A 229 17.35 -3.96 9.66
CA LYS A 229 16.76 -2.88 8.84
C LYS A 229 15.24 -2.80 8.93
N LEU A 230 14.56 -3.87 9.35
CA LEU A 230 13.10 -3.97 9.26
C LEU A 230 12.36 -2.86 10.01
N ARG A 231 12.89 -2.41 11.15
CA ARG A 231 12.29 -1.35 11.96
C ARG A 231 12.85 0.03 11.63
N SER A 232 13.83 0.12 10.74
CA SER A 232 14.49 1.37 10.34
C SER A 232 13.94 1.81 9.00
N ILE A 233 13.25 2.94 8.97
CA ILE A 233 12.60 3.47 7.78
C ILE A 233 13.45 4.60 7.19
N PRO A 234 14.00 4.43 5.96
CA PRO A 234 14.82 5.44 5.32
C PRO A 234 14.00 6.61 4.75
N ASP A 235 14.69 7.70 4.40
CA ASP A 235 14.10 8.95 3.89
C ASP A 235 13.55 8.84 2.46
N THR A 236 13.64 7.65 1.86
CA THR A 236 13.02 7.32 0.57
C THR A 236 11.51 7.13 0.69
N VAL A 237 10.93 7.43 1.85
CA VAL A 237 9.49 7.63 2.03
C VAL A 237 9.20 8.92 2.78
N GLU A 238 8.18 9.66 2.36
CA GLU A 238 7.70 10.84 3.09
C GLU A 238 6.94 10.43 4.35
N GLU A 239 5.97 9.52 4.21
CA GLU A 239 5.15 8.99 5.30
C GLU A 239 5.14 7.45 5.32
N PHE A 240 5.45 6.88 6.48
CA PHE A 240 5.36 5.45 6.73
C PHE A 240 4.40 5.14 7.87
N THR A 241 3.50 4.17 7.66
CA THR A 241 2.64 3.66 8.74
C THR A 241 2.83 2.16 8.93
N GLY A 242 3.32 1.77 10.11
CA GLY A 242 3.41 0.38 10.53
C GLY A 242 2.21 -0.03 11.38
N PHE A 243 1.54 -1.12 10.99
CA PHE A 243 0.44 -1.72 11.75
C PHE A 243 0.90 -3.05 12.34
N ALA A 244 0.76 -3.18 13.64
CA ALA A 244 1.21 -4.33 14.43
C ALA A 244 0.10 -4.81 15.35
N PHE A 245 0.08 -6.08 15.72
CA PHE A 245 -0.74 -6.56 16.83
C PHE A 245 0.16 -7.14 17.92
N GLU A 246 -0.31 -7.03 19.15
CA GLU A 246 0.33 -7.69 20.27
C GLU A 246 0.11 -9.20 20.15
N TRP A 247 1.14 -9.98 20.50
CA TRP A 247 1.11 -11.44 20.44
C TRP A 247 0.95 -12.02 19.03
N ASP A 248 1.42 -11.30 18.00
CA ASP A 248 1.54 -11.85 16.65
C ASP A 248 2.64 -12.91 16.60
N LEU A 249 2.30 -14.16 16.91
CA LEU A 249 3.26 -15.26 16.84
C LEU A 249 3.77 -15.48 15.40
N ILE A 250 3.01 -15.13 14.37
CA ILE A 250 3.42 -15.31 12.97
C ILE A 250 4.46 -14.25 12.59
N ALA A 251 4.28 -13.00 12.98
CA ALA A 251 5.29 -11.96 12.77
C ALA A 251 6.42 -11.98 13.83
N GLY A 252 6.27 -12.74 14.91
CA GLY A 252 7.18 -12.72 16.06
C GLY A 252 7.07 -11.46 16.89
N GLN A 253 5.87 -10.89 16.98
CA GLN A 253 5.61 -9.64 17.67
C GLN A 253 5.02 -9.91 19.05
N PHE A 254 5.91 -9.98 20.04
CA PHE A 254 5.56 -10.09 21.45
C PHE A 254 5.28 -8.69 22.06
N PRO A 255 4.68 -8.60 23.25
CA PRO A 255 4.54 -7.31 23.95
C PRO A 255 5.87 -6.57 24.04
N GLY A 256 5.86 -5.27 23.77
CA GLY A 256 7.08 -4.47 23.72
C GLY A 256 7.92 -4.65 22.46
N ALA A 257 7.37 -5.26 21.39
CA ALA A 257 8.04 -5.34 20.11
C ALA A 257 8.50 -3.95 19.63
N GLU A 258 9.72 -3.92 19.11
CA GLU A 258 10.38 -2.70 18.67
C GLU A 258 9.52 -1.95 17.63
N PRO A 259 9.19 -0.66 17.86
CA PRO A 259 8.44 0.15 16.91
C PRO A 259 9.31 0.46 15.68
N TYR A 260 8.65 0.75 14.55
CA TYR A 260 9.32 1.37 13.41
C TYR A 260 9.82 2.78 13.79
N ARG A 261 10.98 3.16 13.28
CA ARG A 261 11.64 4.45 13.54
C ARG A 261 12.22 5.00 12.24
N ALA A 262 12.13 6.31 12.06
CA ALA A 262 12.79 6.98 10.96
C ALA A 262 14.31 6.97 11.17
N THR A 263 15.08 6.83 10.09
CA THR A 263 16.54 7.07 10.13
C THR A 263 16.91 8.52 9.81
N GLY A 264 15.95 9.33 9.39
CA GLY A 264 16.12 10.75 9.08
C GLY A 264 14.77 11.49 9.11
N SER A 265 14.38 12.08 7.98
CA SER A 265 13.21 12.94 7.79
C SER A 265 11.87 12.22 7.56
N ALA A 266 11.86 10.90 7.35
CA ALA A 266 10.61 10.15 7.15
C ALA A 266 9.63 10.29 8.33
N HIS A 267 8.36 10.56 8.06
CA HIS A 267 7.32 10.61 9.10
C HIS A 267 6.81 9.20 9.40
N VAL A 268 7.26 8.63 10.52
CA VAL A 268 6.92 7.26 10.91
C VAL A 268 5.82 7.22 11.97
N ARG A 269 4.72 6.56 11.65
CA ARG A 269 3.63 6.25 12.58
C ARG A 269 3.57 4.76 12.87
N ASN A 270 3.41 4.41 14.14
CA ASN A 270 3.17 3.04 14.59
C ASN A 270 1.75 2.93 15.13
N ILE A 271 1.01 1.93 14.68
CA ILE A 271 -0.37 1.68 15.11
C ILE A 271 -0.49 0.24 15.60
N THR A 272 -0.94 0.08 16.84
CA THR A 272 -1.27 -1.22 17.41
C THR A 272 -2.74 -1.54 17.15
N LEU A 273 -2.97 -2.66 16.48
CA LEU A 273 -4.28 -3.20 16.13
C LEU A 273 -4.95 -3.85 17.34
N PRO A 274 -6.29 -3.84 17.41
CA PRO A 274 -7.01 -4.47 18.51
C PRO A 274 -6.71 -5.97 18.62
N PRO A 275 -6.70 -6.58 19.83
CA PRO A 275 -6.39 -8.00 20.03
C PRO A 275 -7.31 -9.01 19.33
N GLY A 276 -8.45 -8.57 18.78
CA GLY A 276 -9.37 -9.42 18.00
C GLY A 276 -8.98 -9.55 16.53
N TYR A 277 -7.97 -8.81 16.09
CA TYR A 277 -7.43 -8.90 14.74
C TYR A 277 -6.57 -10.15 14.58
N SER A 278 -6.66 -10.77 13.41
CA SER A 278 -5.89 -11.96 13.07
C SER A 278 -4.97 -11.67 11.89
N HIS A 279 -3.71 -12.08 12.02
CA HIS A 279 -2.68 -11.99 10.97
C HIS A 279 -3.15 -12.51 9.62
N ILE A 280 -3.95 -13.58 9.63
CA ILE A 280 -4.39 -14.26 8.40
C ILE A 280 -5.72 -13.74 7.88
N ALA A 281 -6.40 -12.88 8.65
CA ALA A 281 -7.72 -12.38 8.29
C ALA A 281 -7.67 -10.99 7.65
N LEU A 282 -6.56 -10.25 7.75
CA LEU A 282 -6.50 -8.87 7.27
C LEU A 282 -6.05 -8.77 5.79
N PRO A 283 -6.50 -7.71 5.08
CA PRO A 283 -7.57 -6.76 5.43
C PRO A 283 -8.97 -7.29 5.05
N ARG A 284 -9.98 -7.25 5.94
CA ARG A 284 -11.39 -7.55 5.59
C ARG A 284 -12.15 -6.25 5.39
N THR A 285 -12.15 -5.72 4.18
CA THR A 285 -12.61 -4.33 3.97
C THR A 285 -13.69 -4.21 2.92
N GLN A 286 -13.87 -5.23 2.07
CA GLN A 286 -14.85 -5.21 0.98
C GLN A 286 -16.28 -4.88 1.47
N HIS A 287 -16.69 -5.45 2.61
CA HIS A 287 -18.04 -5.25 3.16
C HIS A 287 -18.28 -3.82 3.68
N LEU A 288 -17.22 -3.08 4.02
CA LEU A 288 -17.34 -1.73 4.59
C LEU A 288 -17.94 -0.73 3.60
N ALA A 289 -17.64 -0.89 2.31
CA ALA A 289 -18.21 -0.03 1.27
C ALA A 289 -19.64 -0.44 0.88
N ALA A 290 -20.02 -1.72 1.09
CA ALA A 290 -21.34 -2.24 0.75
C ALA A 290 -22.41 -1.85 1.79
N HIS A 291 -22.03 -1.71 3.06
CA HIS A 291 -22.95 -1.30 4.11
C HIS A 291 -23.12 0.22 4.17
N LEU A 292 -24.37 0.70 4.12
CA LEU A 292 -24.67 2.14 4.10
C LEU A 292 -24.19 2.89 5.36
N ARG A 293 -24.30 2.29 6.56
CA ARG A 293 -23.84 2.94 7.80
C ARG A 293 -22.32 3.09 7.85
N THR A 294 -21.57 2.03 7.55
CA THR A 294 -20.10 2.06 7.50
C THR A 294 -19.61 2.99 6.38
N ARG A 295 -20.25 2.95 5.22
CA ARG A 295 -19.96 3.86 4.10
C ARG A 295 -20.17 5.32 4.50
N ARG A 296 -21.30 5.65 5.12
CA ARG A 296 -21.60 7.00 5.59
C ARG A 296 -20.58 7.48 6.62
N TRP A 297 -20.23 6.62 7.58
CA TRP A 297 -19.21 6.93 8.58
C TRP A 297 -17.85 7.24 7.93
N ILE A 298 -17.44 6.45 6.93
CA ILE A 298 -16.22 6.70 6.14
C ILE A 298 -16.31 8.04 5.39
N ASP A 299 -17.44 8.32 4.73
CA ASP A 299 -17.61 9.54 3.93
C ASP A 299 -17.57 10.80 4.82
N GLU A 300 -18.11 10.71 6.04
CA GLU A 300 -18.14 11.79 7.05
C GLU A 300 -16.80 11.96 7.80
N TYR A 301 -15.86 11.03 7.66
CA TYR A 301 -14.59 11.11 8.36
C TYR A 301 -13.75 12.32 7.92
N VAL A 302 -13.24 13.05 8.92
CA VAL A 302 -12.33 14.18 8.75
C VAL A 302 -11.00 13.88 9.45
N PRO A 303 -9.87 13.84 8.71
CA PRO A 303 -8.55 13.63 9.28
C PRO A 303 -8.22 14.62 10.41
N GLY A 304 -7.64 14.12 11.50
CA GLY A 304 -7.18 14.96 12.63
C GLY A 304 -8.29 15.39 13.59
N THR A 305 -9.54 14.98 13.37
CA THR A 305 -10.64 15.18 14.32
C THR A 305 -10.96 13.89 15.07
N ALA A 306 -11.57 14.01 16.25
CA ALA A 306 -12.09 12.84 16.96
C ALA A 306 -13.18 12.19 16.07
N PRO A 307 -13.02 10.92 15.68
CA PRO A 307 -13.98 10.27 14.81
C PRO A 307 -15.33 10.10 15.52
N ALA A 308 -16.41 10.12 14.75
CA ALA A 308 -17.73 9.75 15.26
C ALA A 308 -17.69 8.31 15.82
N ALA A 309 -18.58 7.99 16.75
CA ALA A 309 -18.70 6.63 17.27
C ALA A 309 -18.86 5.63 16.11
N LEU A 310 -18.18 4.48 16.20
CA LEU A 310 -18.34 3.43 15.19
C LEU A 310 -19.79 2.95 15.16
N PRO A 311 -20.29 2.51 13.98
CA PRO A 311 -21.52 1.74 13.92
C PRO A 311 -21.44 0.51 14.85
N ASP A 312 -22.53 0.18 15.55
CA ASP A 312 -22.56 -0.92 16.52
C ASP A 312 -22.08 -2.24 15.91
N ALA A 313 -21.05 -2.84 16.52
CA ALA A 313 -20.40 -4.05 16.05
C ALA A 313 -21.26 -5.33 16.17
N GLU A 314 -22.37 -5.26 16.92
CA GLU A 314 -23.33 -6.36 17.05
C GLU A 314 -24.22 -6.51 15.80
N GLU A 315 -24.40 -5.44 15.02
CA GLU A 315 -25.17 -5.47 13.77
C GLU A 315 -24.26 -5.63 12.54
N PHE A 316 -22.98 -5.20 12.58
CA PHE A 316 -22.08 -5.18 11.42
C PHE A 316 -20.61 -5.40 11.79
N ASP A 317 -19.83 -6.05 10.91
CA ASP A 317 -18.38 -6.20 11.09
C ASP A 317 -17.67 -4.84 10.87
N SER A 318 -17.62 -4.00 11.89
CA SER A 318 -16.82 -2.78 11.89
C SER A 318 -15.39 -3.04 12.34
N ALA A 319 -14.93 -4.30 12.41
CA ALA A 319 -13.64 -4.61 13.00
C ALA A 319 -12.56 -3.80 12.31
N ASN A 320 -12.58 -3.74 10.97
CA ASN A 320 -11.71 -2.99 10.05
C ASN A 320 -12.00 -1.48 9.98
N LEU A 321 -12.73 -0.91 10.92
CA LEU A 321 -12.84 0.52 11.11
C LEU A 321 -12.34 0.83 12.50
N LEU A 322 -11.33 1.67 12.57
CA LEU A 322 -10.60 1.86 13.78
C LEU A 322 -10.40 3.36 14.07
N HIS A 323 -10.45 3.77 15.35
CA HIS A 323 -10.49 5.18 15.80
C HIS A 323 -9.28 5.69 16.57
#